data_AF-A0A224Z052-F1
#
_entry.id   AF-A0A224Z052-F1
#
_cell.length_a   1.000
_cell.length_b   1.000
_cell.length_c   1.000
_cell.angle_alpha   90.00
_cell.angle_beta   90.00
_cell.angle_gamma   90.00
#
_symmetry.space_group_name_H-M   'P 1'
#
loop_
_entity.id
_entity.type
_entity.pdbx_description
1 polymer ?
#
loop_
_entity_poly.entity_id
_entity_poly.type
_entity_poly.pdbx_seq_one_letter_code
_entity_poly.pdbx_strand_id
1 'polypeptide(L)'
;MAALQSPFVNETKNLYSLVKKIVASEYPPIPSNLYSGELRALVAVCMDPNPMKRRDTSYACTVATQMYERFVRSSACKANTLAST
;
A
#
# COMPACT_ATOMS: atom_id res chain seq x y z
N MET A 1 -8.06 -0.63 4.31
CA MET A 1 -6.73 -1.18 4.67
C MET A 1 -6.49 -2.46 3.88
N ALA A 2 -5.32 -2.65 3.25
CA ALA A 2 -5.04 -3.83 2.42
C ALA A 2 -4.89 -5.13 3.24
N ALA A 3 -4.24 -5.08 4.40
CA ALA A 3 -4.00 -6.25 5.25
C ALA A 3 -4.99 -6.40 6.42
N LEU A 4 -5.94 -5.48 6.58
CA LEU A 4 -6.89 -5.38 7.71
C LEU A 4 -6.26 -5.35 9.12
N GLN A 5 -4.93 -5.30 9.21
CA GLN A 5 -4.14 -5.20 10.44
C GLN A 5 -3.07 -4.12 10.32
N SER A 6 -2.60 -3.64 11.47
CA SER A 6 -1.46 -2.71 11.52
C SER A 6 -0.17 -3.42 11.03
N PRO A 7 0.71 -2.77 10.25
CA PRO A 7 1.97 -3.36 9.81
C PRO A 7 2.86 -3.83 10.97
N PHE A 8 2.84 -3.12 12.11
CA PHE A 8 3.69 -3.40 13.27
C PHE A 8 2.91 -4.05 14.42
N VAL A 9 1.88 -4.85 14.10
CA VAL A 9 1.17 -5.63 15.12
C VAL A 9 2.18 -6.49 15.89
N ASN A 10 2.08 -6.47 17.21
CA ASN A 10 2.92 -7.26 18.08
C ASN A 10 2.06 -7.95 19.15
N GLU A 11 2.36 -9.21 19.42
CA GLU A 11 1.68 -9.98 20.47
C GLU A 11 2.04 -9.41 21.86
N THR A 12 3.28 -8.95 22.02
CA THR A 12 3.74 -8.27 23.23
C THR A 12 3.53 -6.76 23.11
N LYS A 13 2.56 -6.23 23.86
CA LYS A 13 2.21 -4.80 23.89
C LYS A 13 3.23 -4.00 24.72
N ASN A 14 4.46 -3.84 24.24
CA ASN A 14 5.43 -2.93 24.83
C ASN A 14 6.04 -1.98 23.77
N LEU A 15 6.32 -0.75 24.19
CA LEU A 15 6.80 0.31 23.30
C LEU A 15 8.18 -0.02 22.69
N TYR A 16 9.05 -0.66 23.48
CA TYR A 16 10.39 -1.02 23.04
C TYR A 16 10.38 -1.96 21.83
N SER A 17 9.56 -3.01 21.88
CA SER A 17 9.43 -4.00 20.80
C SER A 17 8.77 -3.40 19.56
N LEU A 18 7.82 -2.48 19.74
CA LEU A 18 7.21 -1.74 18.65
C LEU A 18 8.25 -0.87 17.92
N VAL A 19 9.00 -0.06 18.67
CA VAL A 19 10.04 0.81 18.09
C VAL A 19 11.10 -0.02 17.39
N LYS A 20 11.51 -1.17 17.95
CA LYS A 20 12.46 -2.08 17.31
C LYS A 20 11.97 -2.57 15.93
N LYS A 21 10.69 -2.96 15.81
CA LYS A 21 10.10 -3.37 14.52
C LYS A 21 10.01 -2.21 13.52
N ILE A 22 9.68 -1.00 13.98
CA ILE A 22 9.62 0.21 13.13
C ILE A 22 11.00 0.54 12.57
N VAL A 23 12.04 0.53 13.41
CA VAL A 23 13.42 0.80 12.98
C VAL A 23 13.92 -0.27 12.01
N ALA A 24 13.56 -1.53 12.22
CA ALA A 24 13.86 -2.62 11.30
C ALA A 24 13.00 -2.60 10.02
N SER A 25 11.95 -1.75 9.96
CA SER A 25 10.92 -1.77 8.91
C SER A 25 10.35 -3.18 8.65
N GLU A 26 10.23 -3.96 9.71
CA GLU A 26 9.83 -5.35 9.64
C GLU A 26 8.31 -5.46 9.80
N TYR A 27 7.63 -5.71 8.69
CA TYR A 27 6.19 -5.96 8.63
C TYR A 27 5.85 -6.99 7.55
N PRO A 28 4.73 -7.72 7.69
CA PRO A 28 4.33 -8.72 6.70
C PRO A 28 4.12 -8.09 5.31
N PRO A 29 4.63 -8.71 4.23
CA PRO A 29 4.44 -8.18 2.89
C PRO A 29 2.97 -8.28 2.48
N ILE A 30 2.50 -7.28 1.73
CA ILE A 30 1.15 -7.28 1.16
C ILE A 30 1.06 -8.38 0.09
N PRO A 31 -0.02 -9.20 0.07
CA PRO A 31 -0.18 -10.29 -0.90
C PRO A 31 -0.11 -9.80 -2.35
N SER A 32 0.83 -10.36 -3.12
CA SER A 32 1.10 -9.95 -4.51
C SER A 32 0.04 -10.42 -5.50
N ASN A 33 -0.72 -11.46 -5.13
CA ASN A 33 -1.83 -12.00 -5.92
C ASN A 33 -3.09 -11.11 -5.88
N LEU A 34 -3.27 -10.34 -4.81
CA LEU A 34 -4.46 -9.49 -4.61
C LEU A 34 -4.19 -8.02 -4.91
N TYR A 35 -2.94 -7.57 -4.74
CA TYR A 35 -2.59 -6.15 -4.82
C TYR A 35 -1.48 -5.89 -5.82
N SER A 36 -1.65 -4.81 -6.60
CA SER A 36 -0.70 -4.40 -7.62
C SER A 36 0.68 -4.11 -7.03
N GLY A 37 1.72 -4.29 -7.86
CA GLY A 37 3.09 -3.91 -7.48
C GLY A 37 3.20 -2.42 -7.13
N GLU A 38 2.45 -1.57 -7.83
CA GLU A 38 2.40 -0.11 -7.59
C GLU A 38 1.92 0.22 -6.17
N LEU A 39 0.86 -0.44 -5.68
CA LEU A 39 0.38 -0.25 -4.31
C LEU A 39 1.44 -0.66 -3.29
N ARG A 40 2.05 -1.83 -3.51
CA ARG A 40 3.06 -2.39 -2.60
C ARG A 40 4.30 -1.51 -2.52
N ALA A 41 4.73 -0.98 -3.68
CA ALA A 41 5.84 -0.04 -3.76
C ALA A 41 5.51 1.29 -3.06
N LEU A 42 4.30 1.84 -3.25
CA LEU A 42 3.88 3.07 -2.58
C LEU A 42 3.91 2.91 -1.05
N VAL A 43 3.41 1.80 -0.52
CA VAL A 43 3.46 1.51 0.92
C VAL A 43 4.92 1.44 1.42
N ALA A 44 5.80 0.75 0.71
CA ALA A 44 7.21 0.62 1.09
C ALA A 44 7.91 1.98 1.15
N VAL A 45 7.65 2.86 0.17
CA VAL A 45 8.26 4.19 0.12
C VAL A 45 7.73 5.11 1.21
N CYS A 46 6.44 5.02 1.56
CA CYS A 46 5.86 5.82 2.65
C CYS A 46 6.31 5.33 4.04
N MET A 47 6.63 4.05 4.19
CA MET A 47 7.01 3.41 5.45
C MET A 47 8.52 3.30 5.66
N ASP A 48 9.35 3.89 4.79
CA ASP A 48 10.81 3.82 4.92
C ASP A 48 11.26 4.35 6.30
N PRO A 49 12.11 3.64 7.05
CA PRO A 49 12.53 4.09 8.38
C PRO A 49 13.31 5.41 8.34
N ASN A 50 13.96 5.73 7.21
CA ASN A 50 14.65 6.99 7.00
C ASN A 50 13.70 8.07 6.46
N PRO A 51 13.45 9.17 7.22
CA PRO A 51 12.58 10.25 6.78
C PRO A 51 13.00 10.89 5.45
N MET A 52 14.29 10.91 5.13
CA MET A 52 14.82 11.52 3.90
C MET A 52 14.51 10.67 2.64
N LYS A 53 14.24 9.38 2.81
CA LYS A 53 13.85 8.47 1.72
C LYS A 53 12.34 8.42 1.50
N ARG A 54 11.56 8.86 2.49
CA ARG A 54 10.10 8.94 2.36
C ARG A 54 9.75 9.98 1.32
N ARG A 55 8.84 9.60 0.41
CA ARG A 55 8.27 10.56 -0.54
C ARG A 55 7.27 11.47 0.17
N ASP A 56 7.06 12.63 -0.43
CA ASP A 56 6.09 13.59 0.05
C ASP A 56 4.65 13.14 -0.20
N THR A 57 3.72 13.84 0.43
CA THR A 57 2.28 13.60 0.27
C THR A 57 1.82 13.83 -1.18
N SER A 58 2.44 14.79 -1.88
CA SER A 58 2.12 15.10 -3.27
C SER A 58 2.34 13.89 -4.17
N TYR A 59 3.49 13.22 -4.06
CA TYR A 59 3.78 11.98 -4.79
C TYR A 59 2.74 10.90 -4.50
N ALA A 60 2.39 10.69 -3.23
CA ALA A 60 1.39 9.69 -2.86
C ALA A 60 0.02 9.99 -3.47
N CYS A 61 -0.38 11.26 -3.50
CA CYS A 61 -1.62 11.71 -4.13
C CYS A 61 -1.59 11.46 -5.65
N THR A 62 -0.50 11.82 -6.33
CA THR A 62 -0.34 11.59 -7.77
C THR A 62 -0.46 10.11 -8.13
N VAL A 63 0.25 9.22 -7.41
CA VAL A 63 0.18 7.77 -7.65
C VAL A 63 -1.23 7.23 -7.37
N ALA A 64 -1.87 7.68 -6.30
CA ALA A 64 -3.22 7.26 -5.95
C ALA A 64 -4.25 7.64 -7.03
N THR A 65 -4.19 8.87 -7.56
CA THR A 65 -5.07 9.33 -8.64
C THR A 65 -4.86 8.52 -9.91
N GLN A 66 -3.60 8.30 -10.33
CA GLN A 66 -3.28 7.48 -11.50
C GLN A 66 -3.80 6.05 -11.36
N MET A 67 -3.62 5.43 -10.19
CA MET A 67 -4.15 4.11 -9.92
C MET A 67 -5.69 4.10 -9.98
N TYR A 68 -6.34 5.06 -9.32
CA TYR A 68 -7.79 5.17 -9.31
C TYR A 68 -8.37 5.30 -10.71
N GLU A 69 -7.84 6.21 -11.54
CA GLU A 69 -8.26 6.39 -12.93
C GLU A 69 -8.13 5.09 -13.72
N ARG A 70 -7.01 4.37 -13.58
CA ARG A 70 -6.81 3.07 -14.25
C ARG A 70 -7.82 2.03 -13.80
N PHE A 71 -8.07 1.90 -12.49
CA PHE A 71 -9.02 0.91 -11.96
C PHE A 71 -10.47 1.24 -12.34
N VAL A 72 -10.88 2.51 -12.24
CA VAL A 72 -12.22 2.95 -12.66
C VAL A 72 -12.41 2.78 -14.16
N ARG A 73 -11.45 3.21 -14.97
CA ARG A 73 -11.52 3.08 -16.43
C ARG A 73 -11.50 1.61 -16.89
N SER A 74 -10.73 0.76 -16.21
CA SER A 74 -10.72 -0.69 -16.44
C SER A 74 -12.05 -1.34 -16.07
N SER A 75 -12.72 -0.85 -15.03
CA SER A 75 -14.04 -1.33 -14.61
C SER A 75 -15.12 -0.93 -15.61
N ALA A 76 -15.06 0.30 -16.14
CA ALA A 76 -15.98 0.79 -17.16
C ALA A 76 -15.84 0.05 -18.51
N CYS A 77 -14.62 -0.26 -18.96
CA CYS A 77 -14.40 -1.02 -20.20
C CYS A 77 -14.93 -2.46 -20.10
N LYS A 78 -14.73 -3.13 -18.95
CA LYS A 78 -15.27 -4.48 -18.70
C LYS A 78 -16.80 -4.52 -18.70
N ALA A 79 -17.46 -3.50 -18.17
CA ALA A 79 -18.92 -3.40 -18.17
C ALA A 79 -19.50 -3.29 -19.60
N ASN A 80 -18.85 -2.55 -20.50
CA ASN A 80 -19.33 -2.42 -21.89
C ASN A 80 -19.14 -3.69 -22.73
N THR A 81 -18.22 -4.58 -22.36
CA THR A 81 -17.97 -5.82 -23.14
C THR A 81 -19.00 -6.91 -22.82
N LEU A 82 -19.54 -6.91 -21.60
CA LEU A 82 -20.60 -7.85 -21.15
C LEU A 82 -22.02 -7.42 -21.58
N ALA A 83 -22.20 -6.16 -21.99
CA ALA A 83 -23.48 -5.64 -22.47
C ALA A 83 -23.69 -5.83 -23.99
N SER A 84 -22.73 -6.43 -24.71
CA SER A 84 -22.74 -6.61 -26.17
C SER A 84 -22.69 -8.08 -26.61
N THR A 85 -22.99 -9.02 -25.71
CA THR A 85 -23.22 -10.44 -25.99
C THR A 85 -24.59 -10.83 -25.47
#